data_AF-A0A7C1U9K4-F1
#
_entry.id   AF-A0A7C1U9K4-F1
#
_cell.length_a   1.000
_cell.length_b   1.000
_cell.length_c   1.000
_cell.angle_alpha   90.00
_cell.angle_beta   90.00
_cell.angle_gamma   90.00
#
_symmetry.space_group_name_H-M   'P 1'
#
loop_
_entity.id
_entity.type
_entity.pdbx_description
1 polymer ?
#
loop_
_entity_poly.entity_id
_entity_poly.type
_entity_poly.pdbx_seq_one_letter_code
_entity_poly.pdbx_strand_id
1 'polypeptide(L)'
;DTNNTAGFQTGDEKVIVCIYTSAGGRNLMSEGQPFTQSIAYSNDRGRTWTVYDGNPVLVQINGSNRDPKVIWHTPTAQWVMALYLDGHEMGFFTSKDLKSWEFQSKIKCFHECPELFALSVDGDKSDEKWILYGASGDYLVGHFDGKEFKSETDSIRFHYGNCFYASQTFTNIPKSDGRRIQIAWGRVKMPGMPFNQMMLFPVTLTLRSTEEGPRMFAEPVREIASLHGRKRQWKNETLRPGDNLLSGLSGELVHIRADLRPAGSAETGFVIRGVPVTYNVAKQELSCQKNKATLKPADGRIRLEILVDRTSIEIFGNDGRVYMPMGMILADNPKAFEIFTKGGNTEVESLDVVRLRSAWRQDG
;
A
#
# COMPACT_ATOMS: atom_id res chain seq x y z
N ASP A 1 -9.95 -10.70 18.76
CA ASP A 1 -9.61 -10.68 20.19
C ASP A 1 -9.38 -12.11 20.68
N THR A 2 -8.15 -12.62 20.53
CA THR A 2 -7.84 -14.05 20.76
C THR A 2 -8.00 -14.49 22.21
N ASN A 3 -7.90 -13.55 23.14
CA ASN A 3 -7.97 -13.76 24.58
C ASN A 3 -9.36 -13.43 25.15
N ASN A 4 -10.34 -13.13 24.28
CA ASN A 4 -11.70 -12.74 24.68
C ASN A 4 -11.73 -11.62 25.72
N THR A 5 -10.82 -10.65 25.61
CA THR A 5 -10.74 -9.50 26.52
C THR A 5 -12.02 -8.67 26.55
N ALA A 6 -12.79 -8.62 25.46
CA ALA A 6 -14.06 -7.93 25.39
C ALA A 6 -15.24 -8.74 25.94
N GLY A 7 -15.09 -10.06 26.12
CA GLY A 7 -16.13 -10.95 26.65
C GLY A 7 -17.24 -11.34 25.67
N PHE A 8 -17.00 -11.25 24.35
CA PHE A 8 -17.99 -11.54 23.31
C PHE A 8 -17.98 -12.98 22.78
N GLN A 9 -16.98 -13.78 23.16
CA GLN A 9 -16.87 -15.15 22.67
C GLN A 9 -17.94 -16.05 23.29
N THR A 10 -18.71 -16.75 22.45
CA THR A 10 -19.80 -17.65 22.88
C THR A 10 -19.62 -19.11 22.44
N GLY A 11 -18.59 -19.41 21.63
CA GLY A 11 -18.27 -20.76 21.14
C GLY A 11 -16.76 -20.99 21.01
N ASP A 12 -16.36 -22.01 20.24
CA ASP A 12 -14.95 -22.42 20.10
C ASP A 12 -14.15 -21.51 19.17
N GLU A 13 -14.82 -20.85 18.22
CA GLU A 13 -14.20 -19.91 17.30
C GLU A 13 -13.71 -18.67 18.04
N LYS A 14 -12.50 -18.21 17.72
CA LYS A 14 -11.97 -16.97 18.30
C LYS A 14 -12.74 -15.77 17.76
N VAL A 15 -13.25 -14.95 18.69
CA VAL A 15 -14.05 -13.77 18.35
C VAL A 15 -13.21 -12.74 17.59
N ILE A 16 -13.77 -12.24 16.48
CA ILE A 16 -13.26 -11.09 15.74
C ILE A 16 -14.04 -9.86 16.19
N VAL A 17 -13.34 -8.77 16.48
CA VAL A 17 -13.96 -7.48 16.82
C VAL A 17 -13.59 -6.48 15.73
N CYS A 18 -14.59 -5.86 15.14
CA CYS A 18 -14.46 -4.73 14.23
C CYS A 18 -14.73 -3.47 15.03
N ILE A 19 -13.84 -2.50 14.92
CA ILE A 19 -14.05 -1.16 15.43
C ILE A 19 -14.14 -0.21 14.24
N TYR A 20 -15.12 0.67 14.26
CA TYR A 20 -15.47 1.51 13.13
C TYR A 20 -16.04 2.84 13.60
N THR A 21 -16.02 3.82 12.71
CA THR A 21 -16.64 5.12 12.96
C THR A 21 -18.12 5.08 12.61
N SER A 22 -18.97 5.44 13.57
CA SER A 22 -20.35 5.82 13.32
C SER A 22 -20.36 7.28 12.89
N ALA A 23 -20.37 7.50 11.56
CA ALA A 23 -20.22 8.82 10.93
C ALA A 23 -21.53 9.63 10.95
N GLY A 24 -21.75 10.36 12.03
CA GLY A 24 -22.93 11.21 12.21
C GLY A 24 -23.00 12.41 11.25
N GLY A 25 -24.22 12.82 10.88
CA GLY A 25 -24.49 13.99 10.05
C GLY A 25 -24.11 13.87 8.58
N ARG A 26 -23.80 12.67 8.08
CA ARG A 26 -23.36 12.44 6.68
C ARG A 26 -24.46 11.95 5.74
N ASN A 27 -25.63 11.62 6.28
CA ASN A 27 -26.83 11.27 5.54
C ASN A 27 -28.09 11.52 6.39
N LEU A 28 -29.26 11.43 5.77
CA LEU A 28 -30.57 11.66 6.41
C LEU A 28 -30.81 10.80 7.67
N MET A 29 -30.31 9.56 7.69
CA MET A 29 -30.49 8.64 8.82
C MET A 29 -29.61 8.98 10.03
N SER A 30 -28.66 9.90 9.87
CA SER A 30 -27.66 10.27 10.88
C SER A 30 -27.70 11.76 11.20
N GLU A 31 -28.73 12.48 10.75
CA GLU A 31 -28.86 13.92 10.97
C GLU A 31 -28.79 14.26 12.47
N GLY A 32 -28.01 15.30 12.81
CA GLY A 32 -27.77 15.71 14.20
C GLY A 32 -26.92 14.75 15.04
N GLN A 33 -26.55 13.58 14.53
CA GLN A 33 -25.67 12.65 15.24
C GLN A 33 -24.20 13.05 15.09
N PRO A 34 -23.36 12.81 16.12
CA PRO A 34 -21.94 13.13 16.05
C PRO A 34 -21.10 11.97 15.47
N PHE A 35 -19.83 12.25 15.19
CA PHE A 35 -18.83 11.23 14.87
C PHE A 35 -18.40 10.49 16.14
N THR A 36 -18.65 9.19 16.21
CA THR A 36 -18.30 8.34 17.36
C THR A 36 -17.64 7.05 16.91
N GLN A 37 -16.98 6.32 17.81
CA GLN A 37 -16.40 5.01 17.51
C GLN A 37 -17.23 3.91 18.14
N SER A 38 -17.58 2.92 17.34
CA SER A 38 -18.46 1.81 17.68
C SER A 38 -17.76 0.49 17.38
N ILE A 39 -18.22 -0.59 18.01
CA ILE A 39 -17.72 -1.94 17.76
C ILE A 39 -18.84 -2.89 17.37
N ALA A 40 -18.46 -3.88 16.58
CA ALA A 40 -19.26 -5.07 16.29
C ALA A 40 -18.36 -6.30 16.44
N TYR A 41 -18.95 -7.45 16.70
CA TYR A 41 -18.19 -8.70 16.88
C TYR A 41 -18.77 -9.84 16.06
N SER A 42 -17.91 -10.80 15.73
CA SER A 42 -18.24 -11.99 14.97
C SER A 42 -17.69 -13.23 15.66
N ASN A 43 -18.56 -14.23 15.83
CA ASN A 43 -18.25 -15.55 16.36
C ASN A 43 -18.23 -16.65 15.27
N ASP A 44 -18.27 -16.27 13.98
CA ASP A 44 -18.40 -17.21 12.85
C ASP A 44 -17.35 -16.97 11.75
N ARG A 45 -16.15 -16.56 12.17
CA ARG A 45 -15.00 -16.22 11.32
C ARG A 45 -15.28 -15.03 10.38
N GLY A 46 -16.04 -14.04 10.85
CA GLY A 46 -16.29 -12.78 10.16
C GLY A 46 -17.40 -12.82 9.12
N ARG A 47 -18.25 -13.87 9.10
CA ARG A 47 -19.34 -14.00 8.12
C ARG A 47 -20.56 -13.19 8.53
N THR A 48 -20.89 -13.17 9.81
CA THR A 48 -21.94 -12.34 10.40
C THR A 48 -21.40 -11.51 11.55
N TRP A 49 -22.04 -10.36 11.78
CA TRP A 49 -21.61 -9.36 12.75
C TRP A 49 -22.77 -8.94 13.64
N THR A 50 -22.55 -8.94 14.95
CA THR A 50 -23.46 -8.39 15.95
C THR A 50 -22.94 -7.02 16.38
N VAL A 51 -23.74 -5.97 16.16
CA VAL A 51 -23.44 -4.63 16.66
C VAL A 51 -23.52 -4.66 18.19
N TYR A 52 -22.54 -4.07 18.87
CA TYR A 52 -22.55 -4.01 20.33
C TYR A 52 -23.62 -3.02 20.83
N ASP A 53 -24.53 -3.50 21.69
CA ASP A 53 -25.64 -2.69 22.23
C ASP A 53 -25.15 -1.49 23.07
N GLY A 54 -23.96 -1.59 23.67
CA GLY A 54 -23.35 -0.51 24.45
C GLY A 54 -22.60 0.53 23.62
N ASN A 55 -22.79 0.57 22.30
CA ASN A 55 -22.18 1.60 21.46
C ASN A 55 -22.76 3.00 21.72
N PRO A 56 -21.96 4.07 21.49
CA PRO A 56 -20.56 4.05 21.07
C PRO A 56 -19.59 3.74 22.22
N VAL A 57 -18.45 3.10 21.91
CA VAL A 57 -17.37 2.83 22.87
C VAL A 57 -16.40 4.01 23.05
N LEU A 58 -16.43 4.96 22.11
CA LEU A 58 -15.74 6.24 22.24
C LEU A 58 -16.61 7.33 21.64
N VAL A 59 -16.97 8.32 22.46
CA VAL A 59 -17.79 9.46 22.04
C VAL A 59 -17.00 10.42 21.13
N GLN A 60 -17.67 11.43 20.59
CA GLN A 60 -17.01 12.49 19.84
C GLN A 60 -16.05 13.24 20.76
N ILE A 61 -14.84 13.51 20.24
CA ILE A 61 -13.81 14.28 20.94
C ILE A 61 -13.76 15.68 20.33
N ASN A 62 -13.57 15.76 19.02
CA ASN A 62 -13.57 17.00 18.26
C ASN A 62 -13.86 16.72 16.79
N GLY A 63 -14.31 17.75 16.07
CA GLY A 63 -14.49 17.70 14.62
C GLY A 63 -15.24 16.45 14.15
N SER A 64 -14.62 15.71 13.24
CA SER A 64 -15.13 14.44 12.71
C SER A 64 -14.17 13.29 13.05
N ASN A 65 -13.79 13.12 14.32
CA ASN A 65 -12.84 12.08 14.72
C ASN A 65 -13.24 10.70 14.21
N ARG A 66 -12.33 9.99 13.54
CA ARG A 66 -12.65 8.80 12.75
C ARG A 66 -11.45 7.91 12.43
N ASP A 67 -11.75 6.79 11.80
CA ASP A 67 -10.81 5.80 11.27
C ASP A 67 -9.96 5.13 12.37
N PRO A 68 -10.58 4.39 13.31
CA PRO A 68 -9.86 3.78 14.42
C PRO A 68 -8.96 2.63 13.95
N LYS A 69 -7.64 2.81 14.01
CA LYS A 69 -6.67 1.71 13.89
C LYS A 69 -6.43 1.10 15.25
N VAL A 70 -6.89 -0.13 15.46
CA VAL A 70 -6.67 -0.86 16.72
C VAL A 70 -5.71 -2.01 16.56
N ILE A 71 -4.73 -2.08 17.46
CA ILE A 71 -3.75 -3.17 17.57
C ILE A 71 -3.66 -3.68 19.01
N TRP A 72 -3.27 -4.95 19.17
CA TRP A 72 -2.80 -5.44 20.46
C TRP A 72 -1.32 -5.09 20.61
N HIS A 73 -0.99 -4.29 21.61
CA HIS A 73 0.39 -3.93 21.92
C HIS A 73 0.96 -4.93 22.93
N THR A 74 1.68 -5.94 22.41
CA THR A 74 2.23 -7.04 23.21
C THR A 74 3.09 -6.57 24.40
N PRO A 75 4.02 -5.59 24.26
CA PRO A 75 4.88 -5.18 25.37
C PRO A 75 4.13 -4.65 26.60
N THR A 76 2.96 -4.01 26.41
CA THR A 76 2.14 -3.47 27.52
C THR A 76 0.85 -4.24 27.77
N ALA A 77 0.65 -5.36 27.06
CA ALA A 77 -0.52 -6.23 27.16
C ALA A 77 -1.84 -5.45 27.20
N GLN A 78 -2.07 -4.62 26.17
CA GLN A 78 -3.31 -3.85 26.03
C GLN A 78 -3.63 -3.55 24.56
N TRP A 79 -4.89 -3.22 24.31
CA TRP A 79 -5.30 -2.64 23.06
C TRP A 79 -4.86 -1.20 22.98
N VAL A 80 -4.39 -0.80 21.80
CA VAL A 80 -4.05 0.58 21.45
C VAL A 80 -4.89 0.97 20.24
N MET A 81 -5.46 2.18 20.28
CA MET A 81 -6.11 2.82 19.14
C MET A 81 -5.31 4.04 18.71
N ALA A 82 -4.96 4.13 17.43
CA ALA A 82 -4.65 5.39 16.78
C ALA A 82 -5.91 5.89 16.07
N LEU A 83 -6.30 7.14 16.29
CA LEU A 83 -7.53 7.74 15.78
C LEU A 83 -7.25 9.11 15.20
N TYR A 84 -7.77 9.41 14.01
CA TYR A 84 -7.74 10.79 13.51
C TYR A 84 -8.73 11.65 14.33
N LEU A 85 -8.27 12.77 14.85
CA LEU A 85 -9.06 13.68 15.67
C LEU A 85 -9.65 14.80 14.81
N ASP A 86 -8.81 15.77 14.45
CA ASP A 86 -9.10 16.85 13.50
C ASP A 86 -7.79 17.55 13.13
N GLY A 87 -7.77 18.44 12.13
CA GLY A 87 -6.68 19.41 11.95
C GLY A 87 -5.27 18.82 11.75
N HIS A 88 -5.19 17.63 11.15
CA HIS A 88 -3.96 16.84 11.00
C HIS A 88 -3.39 16.34 12.33
N GLU A 89 -4.24 15.98 13.29
CA GLU A 89 -3.85 15.42 14.57
C GLU A 89 -4.39 14.00 14.74
N MET A 90 -3.54 13.10 15.24
CA MET A 90 -3.91 11.73 15.61
C MET A 90 -3.77 11.57 17.12
N GLY A 91 -4.76 10.93 17.75
CA GLY A 91 -4.77 10.59 19.17
C GLY A 91 -4.49 9.11 19.40
N PHE A 92 -3.82 8.81 20.51
CA PHE A 92 -3.56 7.46 20.97
C PHE A 92 -4.37 7.16 22.23
N PHE A 93 -5.06 6.02 22.22
CA PHE A 93 -5.90 5.55 23.31
C PHE A 93 -5.55 4.13 23.68
N THR A 94 -5.77 3.75 24.94
CA THR A 94 -5.56 2.38 25.41
C THR A 94 -6.84 1.78 25.97
N SER A 95 -6.96 0.46 25.86
CA SER A 95 -8.08 -0.28 26.43
C SER A 95 -7.65 -1.67 26.88
N LYS A 96 -8.27 -2.17 27.95
CA LYS A 96 -8.12 -3.58 28.38
C LYS A 96 -9.18 -4.50 27.79
N ASP A 97 -10.28 -3.97 27.27
CA ASP A 97 -11.49 -4.74 26.93
C ASP A 97 -12.18 -4.31 25.62
N LEU A 98 -11.54 -3.43 24.84
CA LEU A 98 -12.07 -2.81 23.60
C LEU A 98 -13.32 -1.92 23.78
N LYS A 99 -13.86 -1.81 25.00
CA LYS A 99 -15.11 -1.10 25.31
C LYS A 99 -14.85 0.20 26.05
N SER A 100 -13.90 0.20 26.99
CA SER A 100 -13.48 1.39 27.72
C SER A 100 -12.12 1.87 27.23
N TRP A 101 -12.07 3.12 26.75
CA TRP A 101 -10.88 3.72 26.14
C TRP A 101 -10.38 4.90 26.96
N GLU A 102 -9.07 4.93 27.23
CA GLU A 102 -8.39 6.02 27.94
C GLU A 102 -7.47 6.77 26.97
N PHE A 103 -7.63 8.09 26.88
CA PHE A 103 -6.73 8.94 26.10
C PHE A 103 -5.33 8.97 26.74
N GLN A 104 -4.29 8.78 25.93
CA GLN A 104 -2.91 8.78 26.41
C GLN A 104 -2.11 9.97 25.87
N SER A 105 -2.11 10.16 24.55
CA SER A 105 -1.32 11.21 23.91
C SER A 105 -1.90 11.57 22.54
N LYS A 106 -1.32 12.59 21.90
CA LYS A 106 -1.66 13.00 20.54
C LYS A 106 -0.45 13.58 19.82
N ILE A 107 -0.47 13.51 18.50
CA ILE A 107 0.60 14.03 17.64
C ILE A 107 0.02 14.70 16.40
N LYS A 108 0.55 15.88 16.07
CA LYS A 108 0.24 16.56 14.80
C LYS A 108 1.05 15.92 13.67
N CYS A 109 0.36 15.34 12.70
CA CYS A 109 0.94 14.59 11.60
C CYS A 109 0.05 14.64 10.35
N PHE A 110 -0.79 13.61 10.14
CA PHE A 110 -1.48 13.33 8.88
C PHE A 110 -2.99 13.53 8.96
N HIS A 111 -3.63 13.56 7.79
CA HIS A 111 -5.07 13.58 7.66
C HIS A 111 -5.60 12.16 7.46
N GLU A 112 -6.49 11.71 8.36
CA GLU A 112 -7.28 10.46 8.25
C GLU A 112 -6.50 9.13 8.18
N CYS A 113 -7.26 8.04 8.25
CA CYS A 113 -6.86 6.63 8.10
C CYS A 113 -5.49 6.32 8.71
N PRO A 114 -5.32 6.49 10.03
CA PRO A 114 -4.10 6.12 10.72
C PRO A 114 -3.76 4.64 10.48
N GLU A 115 -2.48 4.35 10.40
CA GLU A 115 -1.91 3.03 10.53
C GLU A 115 -0.76 3.10 11.53
N LEU A 116 -0.62 2.07 12.36
CA LEU A 116 0.40 1.98 13.39
C LEU A 116 0.90 0.54 13.45
N PHE A 117 2.17 0.34 13.11
CA PHE A 117 2.78 -0.98 13.07
C PHE A 117 4.30 -0.88 13.22
N ALA A 118 4.93 -1.99 13.60
CA ALA A 118 6.37 -2.09 13.69
C ALA A 118 6.96 -2.85 12.49
N LEU A 119 8.18 -2.47 12.10
CA LEU A 119 9.00 -3.13 11.09
C LEU A 119 10.46 -3.23 11.58
N SER A 120 11.08 -4.38 11.34
CA SER A 120 12.51 -4.59 11.52
C SER A 120 13.30 -3.91 10.40
N VAL A 121 14.33 -3.16 10.76
CA VAL A 121 15.28 -2.56 9.81
C VAL A 121 16.13 -3.68 9.22
N ASP A 122 16.16 -3.78 7.89
CA ASP A 122 16.91 -4.82 7.15
C ASP A 122 16.59 -6.27 7.58
N GLY A 123 15.43 -6.48 8.20
CA GLY A 123 15.02 -7.78 8.74
C GLY A 123 15.64 -8.15 10.09
N ASP A 124 16.43 -7.26 10.71
CA ASP A 124 16.99 -7.46 12.04
C ASP A 124 15.92 -7.22 13.12
N LYS A 125 15.53 -8.28 13.82
CA LYS A 125 14.53 -8.22 14.90
C LYS A 125 14.99 -7.47 16.14
N SER A 126 16.29 -7.22 16.28
CA SER A 126 16.84 -6.41 17.37
C SER A 126 16.77 -4.90 17.10
N ASP A 127 16.60 -4.51 15.83
CA ASP A 127 16.42 -3.11 15.40
C ASP A 127 15.02 -2.94 14.80
N GLU A 128 14.03 -2.76 15.67
CA GLU A 128 12.64 -2.52 15.30
C GLU A 128 12.28 -1.04 15.41
N LYS A 129 11.62 -0.51 14.38
CA LYS A 129 11.07 0.84 14.36
C LYS A 129 9.55 0.79 14.20
N TRP A 130 8.88 1.72 14.87
CA TRP A 130 7.46 1.95 14.71
C TRP A 130 7.19 2.94 13.58
N ILE A 131 6.17 2.62 12.80
CA ILE A 131 5.68 3.42 11.69
C ILE A 131 4.31 3.99 12.06
N LEU A 132 4.18 5.31 12.01
CA LEU A 132 2.90 6.01 12.02
C LEU A 132 2.62 6.51 10.61
N TYR A 133 1.45 6.19 10.07
CA TYR A 133 1.16 6.30 8.65
C TYR A 133 -0.22 6.92 8.43
N GLY A 134 -0.38 7.81 7.45
CA GLY A 134 -1.65 8.47 7.14
C GLY A 134 -2.27 8.03 5.82
N ALA A 135 -3.53 8.44 5.58
CA ALA A 135 -4.31 8.04 4.40
C ALA A 135 -3.60 8.30 3.05
N SER A 136 -2.87 9.41 2.92
CA SER A 136 -2.13 9.78 1.69
C SER A 136 -0.87 8.97 1.46
N GLY A 137 -0.49 8.12 2.41
CA GLY A 137 0.70 7.31 2.32
C GLY A 137 1.92 7.87 3.06
N ASP A 138 1.91 9.16 3.37
CA ASP A 138 3.01 9.78 4.10
C ASP A 138 3.11 9.19 5.52
N TYR A 139 4.35 9.02 5.99
CA TYR A 139 4.61 8.29 7.24
C TYR A 139 5.76 8.89 8.04
N LEU A 140 5.81 8.53 9.32
CA LEU A 140 6.88 8.80 10.27
C LEU A 140 7.54 7.50 10.69
N VAL A 141 8.85 7.54 10.92
CA VAL A 141 9.61 6.46 11.57
C VAL A 141 9.95 6.92 12.98
N GLY A 142 9.79 6.04 13.97
CA GLY A 142 10.19 6.35 15.33
C GLY A 142 9.93 5.23 16.32
N HIS A 143 9.56 5.61 17.54
CA HIS A 143 9.32 4.71 18.66
C HIS A 143 7.91 4.89 19.21
N PHE A 144 7.28 3.79 19.60
CA PHE A 144 5.99 3.79 20.30
C PHE A 144 6.10 2.95 21.57
N ASP A 145 5.75 3.54 22.72
CA ASP A 145 5.86 2.89 24.03
C ASP A 145 4.54 2.25 24.51
N GLY A 146 3.52 2.25 23.65
CA GLY A 146 2.17 1.82 24.02
C GLY A 146 1.24 2.98 24.43
N LYS A 147 1.75 4.21 24.51
CA LYS A 147 1.03 5.43 24.89
C LYS A 147 1.34 6.63 24.01
N GLU A 148 2.61 6.86 23.69
CA GLU A 148 3.12 8.00 22.92
C GLU A 148 3.96 7.53 21.73
N PHE A 149 3.75 8.16 20.56
CA PHE A 149 4.63 7.99 19.40
C PHE A 149 5.65 9.12 19.35
N LYS A 150 6.94 8.77 19.43
CA LYS A 150 8.07 9.70 19.32
C LYS A 150 8.70 9.55 17.95
N SER A 151 8.49 10.56 17.10
CA SER A 151 9.07 10.58 15.75
C SER A 151 10.57 10.82 15.79
N GLU A 152 11.31 10.10 14.95
CA GLU A 152 12.73 10.32 14.66
C GLU A 152 12.95 11.02 13.31
N THR A 153 11.90 11.11 12.51
CA THR A 153 11.95 11.69 11.16
C THR A 153 10.91 12.79 11.00
N ASP A 154 11.14 13.66 10.01
CA ASP A 154 10.04 14.39 9.39
C ASP A 154 9.14 13.42 8.59
N SER A 155 8.06 13.96 8.03
CA SER A 155 7.18 13.20 7.13
C SER A 155 7.93 12.70 5.90
N ILE A 156 7.87 11.40 5.67
CA ILE A 156 8.45 10.74 4.50
C ILE A 156 7.33 10.36 3.54
N ARG A 157 7.50 10.75 2.26
CA ARG A 157 6.60 10.35 1.19
C ARG A 157 6.80 8.88 0.84
N PHE A 158 5.70 8.11 0.80
CA PHE A 158 5.73 6.67 0.50
C PHE A 158 5.60 6.36 -0.98
N HIS A 159 4.68 7.02 -1.68
CA HIS A 159 4.41 6.76 -3.09
C HIS A 159 4.52 8.02 -3.94
N TYR A 160 4.71 7.81 -5.24
CA TYR A 160 4.86 8.87 -6.24
C TYR A 160 3.77 8.79 -7.33
N GLY A 161 2.77 7.95 -7.12
CA GLY A 161 1.62 7.76 -8.01
C GLY A 161 0.52 8.82 -7.86
N ASN A 162 -0.58 8.64 -8.61
CA ASN A 162 -1.70 9.60 -8.67
C ASN A 162 -3.01 9.10 -8.04
N CYS A 163 -3.10 7.81 -7.68
CA CYS A 163 -4.36 7.18 -7.29
C CYS A 163 -4.35 6.53 -5.91
N PHE A 164 -3.24 6.53 -5.18
CA PHE A 164 -3.15 5.88 -3.87
C PHE A 164 -3.84 6.68 -2.77
N TYR A 165 -4.66 6.02 -1.95
CA TYR A 165 -5.27 6.61 -0.75
C TYR A 165 -5.74 5.54 0.24
N ALA A 166 -6.01 5.96 1.48
CA ALA A 166 -6.67 5.18 2.54
C ALA A 166 -6.14 3.75 2.71
N SER A 167 -4.83 3.57 2.61
CA SER A 167 -4.24 2.24 2.71
C SER A 167 -4.27 1.71 4.13
N GLN A 168 -4.44 0.40 4.26
CA GLN A 168 -4.45 -0.31 5.54
C GLN A 168 -3.57 -1.55 5.44
N THR A 169 -3.07 -2.01 6.59
CA THR A 169 -2.29 -3.23 6.70
C THR A 169 -3.09 -4.35 7.34
N PHE A 170 -2.91 -5.57 6.85
CA PHE A 170 -3.53 -6.75 7.44
C PHE A 170 -3.01 -6.96 8.86
N THR A 171 -3.92 -7.15 9.81
CA THR A 171 -3.61 -7.52 11.19
C THR A 171 -3.70 -9.04 11.37
N ASN A 172 -3.08 -9.55 12.43
CA ASN A 172 -3.11 -10.97 12.78
C ASN A 172 -2.57 -11.92 11.69
N ILE A 173 -1.58 -11.48 10.91
CA ILE A 173 -0.84 -12.34 9.99
C ILE A 173 -0.14 -13.46 10.80
N PRO A 174 -0.26 -14.74 10.38
CA PRO A 174 0.40 -15.84 11.08
C PRO A 174 1.92 -15.64 11.14
N LYS A 175 2.54 -16.03 12.27
CA LYS A 175 4.00 -15.93 12.46
C LYS A 175 4.81 -16.66 11.40
N SER A 176 4.25 -17.73 10.82
CA SER A 176 4.87 -18.50 9.72
C SER A 176 4.96 -17.73 8.40
N ASP A 177 4.10 -16.72 8.22
CA ASP A 177 4.17 -15.81 7.08
C ASP A 177 5.01 -14.57 7.45
N GLY A 178 4.63 -13.90 8.54
CA GLY A 178 5.39 -12.79 9.14
C GLY A 178 5.44 -11.49 8.32
N ARG A 179 4.88 -11.45 7.11
CA ARG A 179 4.88 -10.24 6.27
C ARG A 179 3.96 -9.16 6.84
N ARG A 180 4.33 -7.90 6.60
CA ARG A 180 3.42 -6.74 6.71
C ARG A 180 2.80 -6.50 5.33
N ILE A 181 1.57 -6.96 5.12
CA ILE A 181 0.88 -6.79 3.83
C ILE A 181 -0.01 -5.55 3.90
N GLN A 182 0.09 -4.69 2.89
CA GLN A 182 -0.72 -3.48 2.72
C GLN A 182 -1.60 -3.61 1.49
N ILE A 183 -2.81 -3.05 1.57
CA ILE A 183 -3.69 -2.80 0.42
C ILE A 183 -4.17 -1.34 0.47
N ALA A 184 -4.31 -0.71 -0.69
CA ALA A 184 -4.66 0.71 -0.79
C ALA A 184 -5.84 0.92 -1.73
N TRP A 185 -6.65 1.94 -1.45
CA TRP A 185 -7.71 2.36 -2.34
C TRP A 185 -7.11 3.06 -3.56
N GLY A 186 -7.24 2.43 -4.72
CA GLY A 186 -6.87 2.97 -6.02
C GLY A 186 -7.98 3.87 -6.55
N ARG A 187 -7.81 5.18 -6.37
CA ARG A 187 -8.74 6.20 -6.84
C ARG A 187 -8.66 6.38 -8.35
N VAL A 188 -9.44 5.60 -9.08
CA VAL A 188 -9.57 5.67 -10.53
C VAL A 188 -11.04 5.72 -10.94
N LYS A 189 -11.37 6.57 -11.92
CA LYS A 189 -12.72 6.64 -12.48
C LYS A 189 -12.95 5.50 -13.46
N MET A 190 -14.13 4.88 -13.40
CA MET A 190 -14.55 3.83 -14.33
C MET A 190 -15.89 4.19 -15.01
N PRO A 191 -15.88 5.13 -15.99
CA PRO A 191 -17.11 5.55 -16.67
C PRO A 191 -17.82 4.37 -17.35
N GLY A 192 -19.14 4.30 -17.21
CA GLY A 192 -19.96 3.27 -17.85
C GLY A 192 -19.96 1.89 -17.16
N MET A 193 -19.20 1.72 -16.07
CA MET A 193 -19.19 0.47 -15.29
C MET A 193 -20.21 0.52 -14.14
N PRO A 194 -20.77 -0.63 -13.71
CA PRO A 194 -21.67 -0.71 -12.56
C PRO A 194 -20.96 -0.57 -11.21
N PHE A 195 -19.63 -0.43 -11.23
CA PHE A 195 -18.78 -0.15 -10.08
C PHE A 195 -17.81 0.98 -10.42
N ASN A 196 -17.15 1.54 -9.41
CA ASN A 196 -16.17 2.60 -9.59
C ASN A 196 -14.99 2.36 -8.64
N GLN A 197 -13.81 2.90 -8.98
CA GLN A 197 -12.58 2.72 -8.22
C GLN A 197 -12.10 1.27 -8.15
N MET A 198 -10.95 1.05 -7.51
CA MET A 198 -10.38 -0.28 -7.28
C MET A 198 -9.58 -0.32 -5.99
N MET A 199 -9.15 -1.51 -5.58
CA MET A 199 -8.00 -1.66 -4.69
C MET A 199 -6.75 -1.85 -5.54
N LEU A 200 -5.64 -1.22 -5.14
CA LEU A 200 -4.33 -1.45 -5.72
C LEU A 200 -3.82 -2.85 -5.35
N PHE A 201 -2.86 -3.36 -6.12
CA PHE A 201 -2.32 -4.68 -5.86
C PHE A 201 -1.69 -4.74 -4.46
N PRO A 202 -1.94 -5.79 -3.65
CA PRO A 202 -1.34 -5.89 -2.33
C PRO A 202 0.18 -5.92 -2.39
N VAL A 203 0.82 -5.23 -1.46
CA VAL A 203 2.29 -5.14 -1.35
C VAL A 203 2.77 -5.64 0.00
N THR A 204 3.96 -6.23 0.03
CA THR A 204 4.70 -6.48 1.26
C THR A 204 5.54 -5.25 1.59
N LEU A 205 5.43 -4.77 2.82
CA LEU A 205 6.23 -3.67 3.33
C LEU A 205 7.46 -4.21 4.07
N THR A 206 8.62 -3.65 3.76
CA THR A 206 9.87 -3.83 4.52
C THR A 206 10.48 -2.48 4.84
N LEU A 207 11.28 -2.40 5.90
CA LEU A 207 12.04 -1.21 6.26
C LEU A 207 13.52 -1.51 6.01
N ARG A 208 14.20 -0.71 5.20
CA ARG A 208 15.61 -0.95 4.84
C ARG A 208 16.46 0.28 5.06
N SER A 209 17.73 0.07 5.40
CA SER A 209 18.70 1.14 5.53
C SER A 209 18.99 1.80 4.19
N THR A 210 19.06 3.14 4.19
CA THR A 210 19.45 3.94 3.02
C THR A 210 20.35 5.10 3.46
N GLU A 211 20.96 5.79 2.50
CA GLU A 211 21.76 7.01 2.76
C GLU A 211 20.97 8.11 3.49
N GLU A 212 19.64 8.11 3.39
CA GLU A 212 18.77 9.09 4.04
C GLU A 212 18.17 8.57 5.37
N GLY A 213 18.68 7.46 5.89
CA GLY A 213 18.13 6.69 7.00
C GLY A 213 17.15 5.59 6.56
N PRO A 214 16.49 4.90 7.51
CA PRO A 214 15.54 3.84 7.19
C PRO A 214 14.39 4.32 6.28
N ARG A 215 14.06 3.55 5.24
CA ARG A 215 12.95 3.83 4.31
C ARG A 215 12.10 2.59 4.10
N MET A 216 10.78 2.79 3.92
CA MET A 216 9.90 1.70 3.56
C MET A 216 10.04 1.36 2.09
N PHE A 217 9.99 0.05 1.80
CA PHE A 217 9.98 -0.52 0.47
C PHE A 217 8.67 -1.30 0.30
N ALA A 218 8.08 -1.22 -0.89
CA ALA A 218 6.84 -1.90 -1.22
C ALA A 218 7.04 -2.81 -2.43
N GLU A 219 6.92 -4.12 -2.24
CA GLU A 219 7.04 -5.11 -3.31
C GLU A 219 5.71 -5.84 -3.50
N PRO A 220 5.27 -6.13 -4.74
CA PRO A 220 4.08 -6.95 -4.98
C PRO A 220 4.12 -8.25 -4.18
N VAL A 221 3.00 -8.65 -3.59
CA VAL A 221 2.93 -9.93 -2.88
C VAL A 221 3.21 -11.10 -3.84
N ARG A 222 3.96 -12.09 -3.36
CA ARG A 222 4.38 -13.28 -4.14
C ARG A 222 3.22 -14.05 -4.77
N GLU A 223 2.02 -13.93 -4.19
CA GLU A 223 0.79 -14.55 -4.66
C GLU A 223 0.41 -14.12 -6.09
N ILE A 224 0.97 -13.03 -6.62
CA ILE A 224 0.85 -12.67 -8.04
C ILE A 224 1.27 -13.80 -8.98
N ALA A 225 2.20 -14.66 -8.56
CA ALA A 225 2.63 -15.82 -9.31
C ALA A 225 1.49 -16.79 -9.63
N SER A 226 0.42 -16.83 -8.81
CA SER A 226 -0.76 -17.66 -9.08
C SER A 226 -1.54 -17.22 -10.32
N LEU A 227 -1.39 -15.96 -10.73
CA LEU A 227 -2.00 -15.39 -11.92
C LEU A 227 -1.09 -15.50 -13.16
N HIS A 228 0.15 -15.99 -13.03
CA HIS A 228 1.08 -16.03 -14.14
C HIS A 228 0.61 -17.02 -15.22
N GLY A 229 0.50 -16.51 -16.44
CA GLY A 229 0.23 -17.27 -17.65
C GLY A 229 1.48 -17.39 -18.53
N ARG A 230 1.33 -17.06 -19.82
CA ARG A 230 2.43 -17.16 -20.78
C ARG A 230 3.55 -16.17 -20.45
N LYS A 231 4.78 -16.66 -20.38
CA LYS A 231 6.01 -15.89 -20.13
C LYS A 231 6.83 -15.72 -21.41
N ARG A 232 7.48 -14.56 -21.56
CA ARG A 232 8.60 -14.30 -22.48
C ARG A 232 9.77 -13.76 -21.66
N GLN A 233 11.00 -14.12 -22.03
CA GLN A 233 12.21 -13.75 -21.32
C GLN A 233 13.31 -13.36 -22.28
N TRP A 234 14.11 -12.38 -21.87
CA TRP A 234 15.33 -11.96 -22.53
C TRP A 234 16.43 -11.78 -21.48
N LYS A 235 17.68 -12.03 -21.86
CA LYS A 235 18.84 -11.90 -20.97
C LYS A 235 20.05 -11.40 -21.77
N ASN A 236 20.79 -10.47 -21.18
CA ASN A 236 22.01 -9.91 -21.75
C ASN A 236 21.81 -9.38 -23.20
N GLU A 237 20.72 -8.67 -23.43
CA GLU A 237 20.45 -8.03 -24.72
C GLU A 237 20.98 -6.60 -24.72
N THR A 238 21.54 -6.15 -25.85
CA THR A 238 21.84 -4.73 -26.04
C THR A 238 20.68 -4.06 -26.77
N LEU A 239 19.94 -3.20 -26.08
CA LEU A 239 18.88 -2.40 -26.67
C LEU A 239 19.50 -1.17 -27.34
N ARG A 240 19.35 -1.04 -28.66
CA ARG A 240 19.82 0.11 -29.45
C ARG A 240 18.65 1.05 -29.78
N PRO A 241 18.91 2.33 -30.08
CA PRO A 241 17.86 3.25 -30.51
C PRO A 241 17.08 2.70 -31.72
N GLY A 242 15.75 2.57 -31.57
CA GLY A 242 14.86 2.00 -32.59
C GLY A 242 14.51 0.52 -32.38
N ASP A 243 15.24 -0.20 -31.53
CA ASP A 243 14.90 -1.58 -31.17
C ASP A 243 13.64 -1.63 -30.30
N ASN A 244 12.90 -2.75 -30.39
CA ASN A 244 11.80 -3.05 -29.49
C ASN A 244 11.69 -4.57 -29.25
N LEU A 245 12.25 -5.04 -28.13
CA LEU A 245 12.15 -6.46 -27.73
C LEU A 245 10.71 -6.89 -27.41
N LEU A 246 9.81 -5.95 -27.10
CA LEU A 246 8.40 -6.22 -26.79
C LEU A 246 7.52 -6.28 -28.04
N SER A 247 8.09 -6.21 -29.24
CA SER A 247 7.33 -6.31 -30.49
C SER A 247 6.47 -7.58 -30.53
N GLY A 248 5.21 -7.41 -30.99
CA GLY A 248 4.23 -8.50 -31.03
C GLY A 248 3.74 -8.97 -29.66
N LEU A 249 4.06 -8.28 -28.57
CA LEU A 249 3.35 -8.44 -27.31
C LEU A 249 1.96 -7.79 -27.42
N SER A 250 0.98 -8.45 -26.81
CA SER A 250 -0.35 -7.87 -26.66
C SER A 250 -1.02 -8.33 -25.37
N GLY A 251 -2.05 -7.61 -24.94
CA GLY A 251 -2.88 -7.96 -23.79
C GLY A 251 -3.13 -6.76 -22.88
N GLU A 252 -4.07 -6.93 -21.96
CA GLU A 252 -4.41 -5.89 -20.98
C GLU A 252 -3.73 -6.11 -19.64
N LEU A 253 -3.48 -7.38 -19.29
CA LEU A 253 -2.98 -7.81 -17.98
C LEU A 253 -1.56 -8.35 -18.13
N VAL A 254 -0.57 -7.57 -17.71
CA VAL A 254 0.84 -7.89 -17.92
C VAL A 254 1.65 -7.56 -16.66
N HIS A 255 2.55 -8.46 -16.29
CA HIS A 255 3.57 -8.25 -15.28
C HIS A 255 4.93 -8.22 -15.97
N ILE A 256 5.60 -7.07 -15.93
CA ILE A 256 6.94 -6.84 -16.48
C ILE A 256 7.93 -6.73 -15.32
N ARG A 257 9.07 -7.42 -15.41
CA ARG A 257 10.23 -7.19 -14.54
C ARG A 257 11.47 -7.01 -15.39
N ALA A 258 12.23 -5.96 -15.17
CA ALA A 258 13.38 -5.62 -15.97
C ALA A 258 14.54 -5.13 -15.10
N ASP A 259 15.74 -5.58 -15.44
CA ASP A 259 17.00 -5.05 -14.93
C ASP A 259 17.73 -4.37 -16.09
N LEU A 260 17.82 -3.04 -16.03
CA LEU A 260 18.31 -2.18 -17.11
C LEU A 260 19.55 -1.44 -16.64
N ARG A 261 20.64 -1.57 -17.41
CA ARG A 261 21.86 -0.78 -17.26
C ARG A 261 21.90 0.27 -18.37
N PRO A 262 21.68 1.56 -18.07
CA PRO A 262 21.68 2.64 -19.07
C PRO A 262 23.11 2.94 -19.56
N ALA A 263 23.69 2.05 -20.38
CA ALA A 263 25.09 2.06 -20.84
C ALA A 263 25.34 3.14 -21.92
N GLY A 264 25.27 4.41 -21.51
CA GLY A 264 25.46 5.57 -22.38
C GLY A 264 24.17 6.16 -22.95
N SER A 265 23.01 5.56 -22.69
CA SER A 265 21.70 6.15 -22.98
C SER A 265 21.43 7.41 -22.15
N ALA A 266 20.73 8.39 -22.71
CA ALA A 266 20.18 9.53 -21.99
C ALA A 266 18.83 9.18 -21.33
N GLU A 267 18.03 8.34 -21.98
CA GLU A 267 16.73 7.86 -21.48
C GLU A 267 16.52 6.39 -21.86
N THR A 268 15.82 5.66 -21.00
CA THR A 268 15.41 4.28 -21.25
C THR A 268 14.09 3.99 -20.52
N GLY A 269 13.33 2.98 -20.96
CA GLY A 269 12.08 2.62 -20.30
C GLY A 269 11.10 1.91 -21.20
N PHE A 270 9.81 2.10 -20.92
CA PHE A 270 8.71 1.40 -21.58
C PHE A 270 7.65 2.36 -22.10
N VAL A 271 6.95 1.98 -23.16
CA VAL A 271 5.64 2.53 -23.51
C VAL A 271 4.62 1.43 -23.28
N ILE A 272 3.71 1.66 -22.33
CA ILE A 272 2.69 0.70 -21.90
C ILE A 272 1.33 1.18 -22.40
N ARG A 273 0.81 0.55 -23.46
CA ARG A 273 -0.49 0.89 -24.08
C ARG A 273 -0.62 2.39 -24.37
N GLY A 274 0.45 2.99 -24.89
CA GLY A 274 0.54 4.43 -25.21
C GLY A 274 0.98 5.32 -24.05
N VAL A 275 1.27 4.77 -22.87
CA VAL A 275 1.71 5.51 -21.68
C VAL A 275 3.22 5.32 -21.45
N PRO A 276 4.04 6.38 -21.58
CA PRO A 276 5.46 6.28 -21.30
C PRO A 276 5.76 6.13 -19.80
N VAL A 277 6.57 5.14 -19.47
CA VAL A 277 7.27 4.95 -18.19
C VAL A 277 8.76 5.14 -18.48
N THR A 278 9.29 6.32 -18.17
CA THR A 278 10.61 6.76 -18.62
C THR A 278 11.56 6.95 -17.46
N TYR A 279 12.76 6.41 -17.57
CA TYR A 279 13.89 6.75 -16.72
C TYR A 279 14.84 7.71 -17.45
N ASN A 280 15.09 8.87 -16.85
CA ASN A 280 16.08 9.84 -17.31
C ASN A 280 17.39 9.64 -16.54
N VAL A 281 18.48 9.36 -17.28
CA VAL A 281 19.75 8.93 -16.68
C VAL A 281 20.47 10.08 -15.97
N ALA A 282 20.53 11.26 -16.60
CA ALA A 282 21.21 12.42 -16.03
C ALA A 282 20.53 12.92 -14.75
N LYS A 283 19.19 12.86 -14.70
CA LYS A 283 18.40 13.27 -13.53
C LYS A 283 18.21 12.17 -12.50
N GLN A 284 18.57 10.92 -12.83
CA GLN A 284 18.24 9.73 -12.05
C GLN A 284 16.75 9.70 -11.65
N GLU A 285 15.88 9.98 -12.62
CA GLU A 285 14.45 10.24 -12.39
C GLU A 285 13.60 9.23 -13.17
N LEU A 286 12.77 8.47 -12.44
CA LEU A 286 11.69 7.68 -12.99
C LEU A 286 10.43 8.54 -13.13
N SER A 287 9.75 8.46 -14.26
CA SER A 287 8.55 9.25 -14.54
C SER A 287 7.47 8.47 -15.26
N CYS A 288 6.21 8.80 -14.95
CA CYS A 288 5.03 8.35 -15.67
C CYS A 288 4.02 9.50 -15.70
N GLN A 289 3.68 9.95 -16.92
CA GLN A 289 2.94 11.20 -17.13
C GLN A 289 3.64 12.40 -16.44
N LYS A 290 2.93 13.15 -15.60
CA LYS A 290 3.49 14.28 -14.83
C LYS A 290 4.17 13.89 -13.52
N ASN A 291 4.04 12.62 -13.11
CA ASN A 291 4.58 12.16 -11.83
C ASN A 291 6.01 11.67 -12.00
N LYS A 292 6.82 11.94 -10.98
CA LYS A 292 8.27 11.79 -11.00
C LYS A 292 8.76 11.32 -9.63
N ALA A 293 9.80 10.50 -9.64
CA ALA A 293 10.48 10.03 -8.45
C ALA A 293 11.98 9.91 -8.73
N THR A 294 12.80 10.31 -7.77
CA THR A 294 14.24 9.99 -7.81
C THR A 294 14.41 8.49 -7.68
N LEU A 295 15.15 7.88 -8.60
CA LEU A 295 15.49 6.48 -8.63
C LEU A 295 17.00 6.35 -8.88
N LYS A 296 17.79 6.42 -7.81
CA LYS A 296 19.25 6.24 -7.89
C LYS A 296 19.57 4.82 -8.39
N PRO A 297 20.44 4.63 -9.40
CA PRO A 297 20.86 3.29 -9.80
C PRO A 297 21.55 2.53 -8.66
N ALA A 298 21.26 1.24 -8.54
CA ALA A 298 21.99 0.31 -7.68
C ALA A 298 22.93 -0.52 -8.55
N ASP A 299 24.23 -0.50 -8.25
CA ASP A 299 25.28 -1.14 -9.06
C ASP A 299 25.26 -0.74 -10.54
N GLY A 300 24.94 0.52 -10.81
CA GLY A 300 24.83 1.07 -12.17
C GLY A 300 23.55 0.67 -12.91
N ARG A 301 22.59 0.03 -12.24
CA ARG A 301 21.35 -0.46 -12.83
C ARG A 301 20.10 0.12 -12.18
N ILE A 302 19.03 0.13 -12.94
CA ILE A 302 17.68 0.33 -12.40
C ILE A 302 16.90 -0.97 -12.56
N ARG A 303 16.15 -1.33 -11.52
CA ARG A 303 15.22 -2.45 -11.56
C ARG A 303 13.80 -1.92 -11.59
N LEU A 304 13.02 -2.36 -12.56
CA LEU A 304 11.63 -1.97 -12.74
C LEU A 304 10.74 -3.21 -12.70
N GLU A 305 9.78 -3.24 -11.79
CA GLU A 305 8.66 -4.17 -11.79
C GLU A 305 7.38 -3.37 -12.07
N ILE A 306 6.60 -3.80 -13.06
CA ILE A 306 5.43 -3.06 -13.54
C ILE A 306 4.26 -4.02 -13.65
N LEU A 307 3.19 -3.74 -12.91
CA LEU A 307 1.91 -4.43 -13.03
C LEU A 307 0.96 -3.59 -13.86
N VAL A 308 0.46 -4.15 -14.95
CA VAL A 308 -0.47 -3.51 -15.86
C VAL A 308 -1.81 -4.21 -15.73
N ASP A 309 -2.85 -3.43 -15.40
CA ASP A 309 -4.25 -3.82 -15.45
C ASP A 309 -5.00 -2.85 -16.37
N ARG A 310 -6.31 -3.05 -16.57
CA ARG A 310 -7.14 -2.27 -17.48
C ARG A 310 -7.17 -0.79 -17.17
N THR A 311 -7.14 -0.44 -15.88
CA THR A 311 -7.26 0.94 -15.41
C THR A 311 -6.10 1.40 -14.51
N SER A 312 -5.01 0.64 -14.47
CA SER A 312 -3.85 0.98 -13.65
C SER A 312 -2.53 0.48 -14.25
N ILE A 313 -1.47 1.23 -13.95
CA ILE A 313 -0.08 0.79 -14.08
C ILE A 313 0.56 1.00 -12.70
N GLU A 314 0.96 -0.07 -12.02
CA GLU A 314 1.65 0.01 -10.74
C GLU A 314 3.14 -0.24 -10.96
N ILE A 315 3.96 0.78 -10.72
CA ILE A 315 5.39 0.79 -11.04
C ILE A 315 6.20 0.72 -9.75
N PHE A 316 7.12 -0.23 -9.68
CA PHE A 316 8.00 -0.48 -8.55
C PHE A 316 9.45 -0.33 -9.03
N GLY A 317 10.17 0.65 -8.49
CA GLY A 317 11.57 0.92 -8.80
C GLY A 317 12.49 0.42 -7.69
N ASN A 318 13.57 -0.27 -8.07
CA ASN A 318 14.62 -0.80 -7.20
C ASN A 318 14.08 -1.56 -5.99
N ASP A 319 13.45 -2.71 -6.27
CA ASP A 319 12.86 -3.61 -5.26
C ASP A 319 11.82 -2.91 -4.36
N GLY A 320 11.07 -1.96 -4.91
CA GLY A 320 10.03 -1.26 -4.19
C GLY A 320 10.48 -0.02 -3.42
N ARG A 321 11.72 0.46 -3.59
CA ARG A 321 12.17 1.75 -3.02
C ARG A 321 11.30 2.91 -3.51
N VAL A 322 10.89 2.84 -4.78
CA VAL A 322 9.94 3.76 -5.39
C VAL A 322 8.69 2.98 -5.72
N TYR A 323 7.55 3.41 -5.19
CA TYR A 323 6.24 2.91 -5.57
C TYR A 323 5.43 4.01 -6.26
N MET A 324 4.98 3.78 -7.48
CA MET A 324 4.26 4.75 -8.30
C MET A 324 3.01 4.08 -8.90
N PRO A 325 1.91 3.97 -8.11
CA PRO A 325 0.63 3.47 -8.60
C PRO A 325 -0.09 4.55 -9.43
N MET A 326 -0.33 4.23 -10.69
CA MET A 326 -0.87 5.17 -11.67
C MET A 326 -2.24 4.70 -12.15
N GLY A 327 -3.31 5.31 -11.62
CA GLY A 327 -4.68 5.10 -12.06
C GLY A 327 -4.98 5.92 -13.31
N MET A 328 -5.41 5.26 -14.38
CA MET A 328 -5.75 5.88 -15.65
C MET A 328 -6.54 4.94 -16.56
N ILE A 329 -7.35 5.50 -17.46
CA ILE A 329 -7.96 4.72 -18.52
C ILE A 329 -6.91 4.51 -19.61
N LEU A 330 -6.47 3.27 -19.80
CA LEU A 330 -5.52 2.93 -20.85
C LEU A 330 -6.24 2.89 -22.20
N ALA A 331 -5.52 3.29 -23.26
CA ALA A 331 -6.07 3.23 -24.61
C ALA A 331 -6.51 1.81 -24.95
N ASP A 332 -7.60 1.68 -25.71
CA ASP A 332 -8.06 0.41 -26.28
C ASP A 332 -7.18 0.00 -27.47
N ASN A 333 -5.88 -0.12 -27.19
CA ASN A 333 -4.88 -0.64 -28.10
C ASN A 333 -4.00 -1.62 -27.31
N PRO A 334 -4.41 -2.89 -27.18
CA PRO A 334 -3.70 -3.87 -26.39
C PRO A 334 -2.37 -4.29 -27.02
N LYS A 335 -1.95 -3.73 -28.17
CA LYS A 335 -0.72 -4.11 -28.91
C LYS A 335 0.45 -3.15 -28.70
N ALA A 336 0.25 -2.01 -28.04
CA ALA A 336 1.29 -0.99 -27.88
C ALA A 336 2.15 -1.25 -26.63
N PHE A 337 3.01 -2.27 -26.69
CA PHE A 337 4.09 -2.45 -25.72
C PHE A 337 5.44 -2.22 -26.39
N GLU A 338 6.21 -1.31 -25.81
CA GLU A 338 7.53 -0.98 -26.31
C GLU A 338 8.50 -0.93 -25.13
N ILE A 339 9.71 -1.44 -25.35
CA ILE A 339 10.89 -1.07 -24.56
C ILE A 339 11.75 -0.19 -25.46
N PHE A 340 12.30 0.90 -24.92
CA PHE A 340 13.04 1.87 -25.71
C PHE A 340 14.31 2.35 -25.00
N THR A 341 15.24 2.87 -25.79
CA THR A 341 16.40 3.65 -25.35
C THR A 341 16.57 4.87 -26.26
N LYS A 342 17.11 5.97 -25.72
CA LYS A 342 17.42 7.20 -26.47
C LYS A 342 18.78 7.76 -26.09
N GLY A 343 19.45 8.39 -27.05
CA GLY A 343 20.75 9.04 -26.82
C GLY A 343 21.92 8.08 -26.59
N GLY A 344 21.69 6.76 -26.74
CA GLY A 344 22.68 5.71 -26.54
C GLY A 344 22.02 4.35 -26.30
N ASN A 345 22.83 3.35 -25.96
CA ASN A 345 22.36 1.98 -25.72
C ASN A 345 21.95 1.78 -24.26
N THR A 346 21.08 0.80 -24.03
CA THR A 346 20.79 0.25 -22.71
C THR A 346 21.10 -1.25 -22.75
N GLU A 347 21.88 -1.75 -21.81
CA GLU A 347 22.02 -3.20 -21.64
C GLU A 347 20.84 -3.71 -20.80
N VAL A 348 20.10 -4.66 -21.35
CA VAL A 348 19.00 -5.36 -20.69
C VAL A 348 19.59 -6.63 -20.08
N GLU A 349 19.97 -6.56 -18.80
CA GLU A 349 20.53 -7.73 -18.10
C GLU A 349 19.47 -8.83 -17.97
N SER A 350 18.24 -8.45 -17.65
CA SER A 350 17.10 -9.34 -17.72
C SER A 350 15.81 -8.60 -18.03
N LEU A 351 14.92 -9.26 -18.75
CA LEU A 351 13.55 -8.81 -18.98
C LEU A 351 12.62 -10.02 -18.95
N ASP A 352 11.72 -10.02 -17.97
CA ASP A 352 10.65 -10.99 -17.82
C ASP A 352 9.32 -10.30 -18.12
N VAL A 353 8.55 -10.85 -19.06
CA VAL A 353 7.18 -10.39 -19.33
C VAL A 353 6.23 -11.56 -19.20
N VAL A 354 5.26 -11.44 -18.29
CA VAL A 354 4.26 -12.46 -18.01
C VAL A 354 2.88 -11.90 -18.29
N ARG A 355 2.10 -12.59 -19.13
CA ARG A 355 0.66 -12.31 -19.22
C ARG A 355 -0.02 -12.83 -17.97
N LEU A 356 -0.85 -12.00 -17.35
CA LEU A 356 -1.62 -12.39 -16.17
C LEU A 356 -2.98 -12.96 -16.57
N ARG A 357 -3.42 -13.97 -15.82
CA ARG A 357 -4.79 -14.49 -15.85
C ARG A 357 -5.68 -13.61 -14.97
N SER A 358 -6.98 -13.63 -15.25
CA SER A 358 -7.97 -12.99 -14.39
C SER A 358 -7.97 -13.66 -13.01
N ALA A 359 -8.04 -12.85 -11.94
CA ALA A 359 -8.32 -13.35 -10.60
C ALA A 359 -9.81 -13.70 -10.41
N TRP A 360 -10.68 -13.12 -11.23
CA TRP A 360 -12.09 -13.51 -11.32
C TRP A 360 -12.20 -14.84 -12.05
N ARG A 361 -13.01 -15.75 -11.51
CA ARG A 361 -13.41 -16.96 -12.22
C ARG A 361 -14.11 -16.55 -13.51
N GLN A 362 -13.75 -17.17 -14.61
CA GLN A 362 -14.61 -17.13 -15.79
C GLN A 362 -15.77 -18.07 -15.49
N ASP A 363 -16.95 -17.53 -15.28
CA ASP A 363 -18.16 -18.34 -15.33
C ASP A 363 -18.23 -18.92 -16.75
N GLY A 364 -18.32 -20.24 -16.83
CA GLY A 364 -18.33 -21.00 -18.09
C GLY A 364 -19.60 -20.82 -18.90
#